data_AF-A0A858RCS1-F1
#
_entry.id   AF-A0A858RCS1-F1
#
_cell.length_a   1.000
_cell.length_b   1.000
_cell.length_c   1.000
_cell.angle_alpha   90.00
_cell.angle_beta   90.00
_cell.angle_gamma   90.00
#
_symmetry.space_group_name_H-M   'P 1'
#
loop_
_entity.id
_entity.type
_entity.pdbx_description
1 polymer ?
#
loop_
_entity_poly.entity_id
_entity_poly.type
_entity_poly.pdbx_seq_one_letter_code
_entity_poly.pdbx_strand_id
1 'polypeptide(L)'
;MKAADVPLRHRAILATTATLLSGAIGYGISRHSSAGSTLRPANTGSPGAEDAMSDKAIPSPAGDKNPTERRAHLSRLRSKLLLEIRSSPNIYVDYELKRELHRQLAVLSAEELAELFNTPMEGRSQEVRELQNWILNAWVLKDPAAALQASGEGCVHVFNHWGFADHEAALTWLRDAKLTGPLEGKRLNMRLNFLVWLARIDFERAKQEWPYMDEAERKFTLGAWTDSSEDFLGHREALLDFIGEQMNVSDGKSIDREVLARLAAVDVEAARRKVEGIENSPAERAELEVAILKGVVRRDTKTALANWLEHHPKDQAVPESFTEVLGHGFLYKEEETTQWLDSLPPGSMRDLMHEKGSRLVASRGKFDKAAAYIDDIADPRRKENATAVLKTLWMEADPAKATEWLNKNGSAEGK
;
A
#
# COMPACT_ATOMS: atom_id res chain seq x y z
N MET A 1 -53.55 -10.30 -0.26
CA MET A 1 -52.30 -9.80 -0.87
C MET A 1 -51.15 -10.35 -0.05
N LYS A 2 -50.35 -11.25 -0.63
CA LYS A 2 -49.21 -11.91 0.03
C LYS A 2 -47.99 -11.00 -0.09
N ALA A 3 -47.36 -10.67 1.05
CA ALA A 3 -46.06 -10.02 1.08
C ALA A 3 -44.99 -11.05 0.67
N ALA A 4 -44.18 -10.72 -0.32
CA ALA A 4 -43.09 -11.55 -0.80
C ALA A 4 -41.83 -11.29 0.04
N ASP A 5 -41.26 -12.37 0.58
CA ASP A 5 -39.93 -12.43 1.16
C ASP A 5 -38.87 -12.08 0.11
N VAL A 6 -37.99 -11.13 0.44
CA VAL A 6 -36.77 -10.84 -0.32
C VAL A 6 -35.57 -11.32 0.50
N PRO A 7 -34.74 -12.25 -0.02
CA PRO A 7 -33.64 -12.81 0.76
C PRO A 7 -32.44 -11.86 0.88
N LEU A 8 -32.00 -11.67 2.13
CA LEU A 8 -30.76 -11.02 2.55
C LEU A 8 -29.53 -11.82 2.08
N ARG A 9 -29.05 -11.58 0.86
CA ARG A 9 -27.75 -12.06 0.38
C ARG A 9 -27.05 -11.04 -0.51
N HIS A 10 -26.63 -9.88 0.00
CA HIS A 10 -25.65 -8.99 -0.68
C HIS A 10 -24.98 -7.98 0.27
N ARG A 11 -24.36 -8.45 1.36
CA ARG A 11 -23.45 -7.61 2.18
C ARG A 11 -22.18 -8.37 2.55
N ALA A 12 -21.33 -8.65 1.56
CA ALA A 12 -19.99 -9.21 1.79
C ALA A 12 -18.95 -8.79 0.73
N ILE A 13 -19.16 -7.67 0.03
CA ILE A 13 -18.20 -7.15 -0.95
C ILE A 13 -17.95 -5.69 -0.62
N LEU A 14 -17.01 -5.40 0.27
CA LEU A 14 -16.39 -4.06 0.42
C LEU A 14 -15.09 -4.05 1.26
N ALA A 15 -14.53 -5.21 1.64
CA ALA A 15 -13.34 -5.28 2.52
C ALA A 15 -12.03 -5.75 1.85
N THR A 16 -11.97 -5.86 0.53
CA THR A 16 -10.84 -6.53 -0.16
C THR A 16 -9.73 -5.60 -0.67
N THR A 17 -9.89 -4.28 -0.60
CA THR A 17 -8.98 -3.35 -1.32
C THR A 17 -7.75 -2.89 -0.53
N ALA A 18 -7.68 -3.09 0.79
CA ALA A 18 -6.60 -2.55 1.62
C ALA A 18 -5.38 -3.48 1.80
N THR A 19 -5.45 -4.76 1.41
CA THR A 19 -4.41 -5.76 1.75
C THR A 19 -3.35 -5.96 0.65
N LEU A 20 -3.48 -5.33 -0.52
CA LEU A 20 -2.60 -5.62 -1.68
C LEU A 20 -1.33 -4.77 -1.77
N LEU A 21 -1.18 -3.66 -1.02
CA LEU A 21 0.05 -2.86 -1.08
C LEU A 21 1.21 -3.40 -0.24
N SER A 22 0.96 -4.14 0.84
CA SER A 22 2.04 -4.64 1.70
C SER A 22 2.84 -5.82 1.09
N GLY A 23 2.28 -6.51 0.09
CA GLY A 23 2.90 -7.69 -0.52
C GLY A 23 3.83 -7.42 -1.70
N ALA A 24 3.67 -6.30 -2.42
CA ALA A 24 4.40 -6.03 -3.66
C ALA A 24 5.73 -5.27 -3.46
N ILE A 25 5.94 -4.65 -2.30
CA ILE A 25 7.17 -3.89 -2.00
C ILE A 25 8.34 -4.83 -1.60
N GLY A 26 8.06 -6.10 -1.28
CA GLY A 26 9.05 -7.07 -0.79
C GLY A 26 10.01 -7.68 -1.83
N TYR A 27 9.77 -7.49 -3.14
CA TYR A 27 10.66 -8.01 -4.19
C TYR A 27 11.53 -6.88 -4.75
N GLY A 28 12.67 -6.61 -4.11
CA GLY A 28 13.74 -5.85 -4.77
C GLY A 28 14.64 -4.94 -3.95
N ILE A 29 14.61 -4.93 -2.61
CA ILE A 29 15.50 -4.06 -1.81
C ILE A 29 16.34 -4.92 -0.86
N SER A 30 17.57 -5.25 -1.30
CA SER A 30 18.64 -5.62 -0.38
C SER A 30 18.92 -4.43 0.54
N ARG A 31 18.89 -4.66 1.86
CA ARG A 31 19.34 -3.70 2.87
C ARG A 31 20.78 -3.27 2.57
N HIS A 32 20.99 -2.07 2.07
CA HIS A 32 22.29 -1.42 2.15
C HIS A 32 22.50 -0.96 3.59
N SER A 33 23.42 -1.61 4.30
CA SER A 33 23.94 -1.12 5.58
C SER A 33 24.73 0.16 5.34
N SER A 34 24.30 1.25 5.94
CA SER A 34 24.95 2.56 5.90
C SER A 34 26.24 2.54 6.72
N ALA A 35 27.38 2.42 6.04
CA ALA A 35 28.65 2.93 6.56
C ALA A 35 28.84 4.34 6.00
N GLY A 36 28.95 5.32 6.89
CA GLY A 36 29.03 6.75 6.57
C GLY A 36 30.12 7.07 5.56
N SER A 37 29.70 7.46 4.37
CA SER A 37 30.51 8.13 3.36
C SER A 37 29.82 9.47 3.09
N THR A 38 30.53 10.56 3.37
CA THR A 38 30.11 11.91 2.99
C THR A 38 29.93 11.96 1.47
N LEU A 39 28.68 11.95 1.02
CA LEU A 39 28.32 12.07 -0.39
C LEU A 39 28.71 13.48 -0.90
N ARG A 40 29.80 13.51 -1.64
CA ARG A 40 30.12 14.54 -2.64
C ARG A 40 28.98 14.52 -3.68
N PRO A 41 28.51 15.67 -4.19
CA PRO A 41 27.43 15.71 -5.18
C PRO A 41 27.78 14.77 -6.33
N ALA A 42 26.86 13.85 -6.61
CA ALA A 42 26.97 12.89 -7.70
C ALA A 42 27.01 13.67 -9.01
N ASN A 43 28.23 13.86 -9.50
CA ASN A 43 28.48 14.11 -10.91
C ASN A 43 27.89 12.89 -11.64
N THR A 44 26.86 13.09 -12.46
CA THR A 44 26.13 12.06 -13.23
C THR A 44 26.97 11.38 -14.32
N GLY A 45 28.30 11.45 -14.22
CA GLY A 45 29.23 10.62 -14.98
C GLY A 45 29.24 9.20 -14.46
N SER A 46 28.22 8.43 -14.83
CA SER A 46 28.33 6.97 -14.88
C SER A 46 29.52 6.63 -15.78
N PRO A 47 30.54 5.88 -15.32
CA PRO A 47 31.63 5.46 -16.19
C PRO A 47 31.09 4.42 -17.18
N GLY A 48 30.83 4.85 -18.42
CA GLY A 48 30.89 3.99 -19.60
C GLY A 48 29.72 3.04 -19.86
N ALA A 49 28.48 3.55 -19.89
CA ALA A 49 27.40 2.91 -20.66
C ALA A 49 27.19 3.58 -22.04
N GLU A 50 27.62 4.83 -22.22
CA GLU A 50 27.44 5.56 -23.49
C GLU A 50 28.53 5.28 -24.54
N ASP A 51 29.74 4.85 -24.15
CA ASP A 51 30.85 4.60 -25.10
C ASP A 51 30.95 3.14 -25.62
N ALA A 52 30.02 2.25 -25.24
CA ALA A 52 29.99 0.85 -25.70
C ALA A 52 28.85 0.53 -26.68
N MET A 53 27.96 1.49 -26.98
CA MET A 53 26.90 1.34 -27.99
C MET A 53 27.11 2.33 -29.14
N SER A 54 28.31 2.31 -29.72
CA SER A 54 28.48 2.78 -31.09
C SER A 54 27.58 1.94 -32.00
N ASP A 55 26.63 2.63 -32.64
CA ASP A 55 25.66 2.30 -33.69
C ASP A 55 26.09 1.30 -34.80
N LYS A 56 26.61 0.15 -34.43
CA LYS A 56 26.49 -1.05 -35.25
C LYS A 56 25.35 -1.83 -34.67
N ALA A 57 24.15 -1.58 -35.20
CA ALA A 57 23.00 -2.45 -35.03
C ALA A 57 23.49 -3.89 -35.20
N ILE A 58 23.56 -4.64 -34.10
CA ILE A 58 23.85 -6.07 -34.15
C ILE A 58 22.71 -6.63 -34.98
N PRO A 59 22.95 -7.11 -36.21
CA PRO A 59 21.88 -7.55 -37.07
C PRO A 59 21.10 -8.61 -36.31
N SER A 60 19.77 -8.47 -36.24
CA SER A 60 18.94 -9.52 -35.66
C SER A 60 19.37 -10.81 -36.36
N PRO A 61 19.76 -11.85 -35.61
CA PRO A 61 20.26 -13.08 -36.21
C PRO A 61 19.20 -13.76 -37.09
N ALA A 62 17.95 -13.28 -37.11
CA ALA A 62 16.87 -13.79 -37.95
C ALA A 62 16.36 -12.82 -39.02
N GLY A 63 17.01 -11.67 -39.26
CA GLY A 63 16.48 -10.56 -40.08
C GLY A 63 15.92 -10.87 -41.48
N ASP A 64 16.23 -12.04 -42.07
CA ASP A 64 15.65 -12.52 -43.33
C ASP A 64 15.33 -14.03 -43.32
N LYS A 65 15.33 -14.68 -42.15
CA LYS A 65 15.11 -16.13 -42.07
C LYS A 65 13.67 -16.48 -42.40
N ASN A 66 13.46 -17.59 -43.11
CA ASN A 66 12.11 -18.12 -43.29
C ASN A 66 11.48 -18.46 -41.91
N PRO A 67 10.13 -18.45 -41.79
CA PRO A 67 9.46 -18.68 -40.51
C PRO A 67 9.85 -19.98 -39.80
N THR A 68 10.22 -21.02 -40.56
CA THR A 68 10.65 -22.32 -40.03
C THR A 68 12.01 -22.23 -39.34
N GLU A 69 12.97 -21.57 -39.97
CA GLU A 69 14.32 -21.34 -39.41
C GLU A 69 14.27 -20.43 -38.18
N ARG A 70 13.41 -19.41 -38.21
CA ARG A 70 13.16 -18.53 -37.05
C ARG A 70 12.62 -19.33 -35.86
N ARG A 71 11.56 -20.13 -36.05
CA ARG A 71 11.01 -21.02 -35.02
C ARG A 71 12.06 -21.99 -34.46
N ALA A 72 12.85 -22.59 -35.34
CA ALA A 72 13.92 -23.49 -34.93
C ALA A 72 15.02 -22.77 -34.12
N HIS A 73 15.36 -21.54 -34.49
CA HIS A 73 16.30 -20.70 -33.74
C HIS A 73 15.76 -20.35 -32.35
N LEU A 74 14.53 -19.83 -32.26
CA LEU A 74 13.91 -19.45 -30.98
C LEU A 74 13.73 -20.66 -30.06
N SER A 75 13.40 -21.84 -30.59
CA SER A 75 13.31 -23.08 -29.80
C SER A 75 14.66 -23.49 -29.20
N ARG A 76 15.76 -23.36 -29.97
CA ARG A 76 17.13 -23.60 -29.47
C ARG A 76 17.53 -22.57 -28.43
N LEU A 77 17.26 -21.28 -28.68
CA LEU A 77 17.56 -20.20 -27.75
C LEU A 77 16.82 -20.42 -26.42
N ARG A 78 15.51 -20.69 -26.47
CA ARG A 78 14.71 -21.01 -25.28
C ARG A 78 15.32 -22.14 -24.44
N SER A 79 15.72 -23.23 -25.09
CA SER A 79 16.31 -24.38 -24.41
C SER A 79 17.63 -24.00 -23.75
N LYS A 80 18.45 -23.17 -24.41
CA LYS A 80 19.69 -22.61 -23.85
C LYS A 80 19.42 -21.74 -22.63
N LEU A 81 18.50 -20.77 -22.73
CA LEU A 81 18.15 -19.88 -21.62
C LEU A 81 17.66 -20.69 -20.41
N LEU A 82 16.76 -21.66 -20.60
CA LEU A 82 16.31 -22.54 -19.51
C LEU A 82 17.44 -23.34 -18.86
N LEU A 83 18.41 -23.82 -19.66
CA LEU A 83 19.57 -24.54 -19.13
C LEU A 83 20.46 -23.62 -18.29
N GLU A 84 20.73 -22.40 -18.76
CA GLU A 84 21.50 -21.39 -18.04
C GLU A 84 20.83 -21.05 -16.69
N ILE A 85 19.52 -20.87 -16.69
CA ILE A 85 18.72 -20.59 -15.48
C ILE A 85 18.80 -21.74 -14.48
N ARG A 86 18.62 -22.98 -14.94
CA ARG A 86 18.71 -24.20 -14.11
C ARG A 86 20.12 -24.47 -13.58
N SER A 87 21.14 -23.96 -14.26
CA SER A 87 22.54 -24.11 -13.83
C SER A 87 22.93 -23.15 -12.72
N SER A 88 22.15 -22.09 -12.49
CA SER A 88 22.43 -21.13 -11.43
C SER A 88 22.03 -21.70 -10.06
N PRO A 89 22.92 -21.65 -9.05
CA PRO A 89 22.57 -22.05 -7.68
C PRO A 89 21.46 -21.17 -7.09
N ASN A 90 21.38 -19.90 -7.51
CA ASN A 90 20.34 -18.97 -7.09
C ASN A 90 20.19 -17.81 -8.10
N ILE A 91 19.19 -17.94 -8.95
CA ILE A 91 18.86 -16.99 -10.03
C ILE A 91 18.57 -15.55 -9.53
N TYR A 92 18.24 -15.37 -8.26
CA TYR A 92 17.93 -14.04 -7.71
C TYR A 92 19.17 -13.22 -7.39
N VAL A 93 20.32 -13.85 -7.18
CA VAL A 93 21.59 -13.18 -6.83
C VAL A 93 22.69 -13.42 -7.87
N ASP A 94 22.43 -14.21 -8.92
CA ASP A 94 23.37 -14.47 -10.00
C ASP A 94 23.35 -13.32 -11.04
N TYR A 95 24.15 -12.29 -10.79
CA TYR A 95 24.21 -11.10 -11.63
C TYR A 95 24.83 -11.35 -13.01
N GLU A 96 25.74 -12.33 -13.14
CA GLU A 96 26.35 -12.67 -14.43
C GLU A 96 25.34 -13.40 -15.32
N LEU A 97 24.57 -14.36 -14.77
CA LEU A 97 23.44 -14.96 -15.48
C LEU A 97 22.47 -13.88 -15.96
N LYS A 98 22.02 -12.97 -15.08
CA LYS A 98 21.08 -11.91 -15.44
C LYS A 98 21.60 -11.03 -16.58
N ARG A 99 22.88 -10.64 -16.53
CA ARG A 99 23.53 -9.83 -17.57
C ARG A 99 23.55 -10.58 -18.91
N GLU A 100 23.89 -11.86 -18.88
CA GLU A 100 23.97 -12.69 -20.08
C GLU A 100 22.58 -12.94 -20.70
N LEU A 101 21.55 -13.19 -19.88
CA LEU A 101 20.17 -13.30 -20.34
C LEU A 101 19.66 -11.99 -20.96
N HIS A 102 19.91 -10.85 -20.30
CA HIS A 102 19.55 -9.54 -20.85
C HIS A 102 20.24 -9.30 -22.21
N ARG A 103 21.53 -9.62 -22.33
CA ARG A 103 22.27 -9.48 -23.59
C ARG A 103 21.69 -10.35 -24.70
N GLN A 104 21.35 -11.61 -24.40
CA GLN A 104 20.76 -12.54 -25.36
C GLN A 104 19.35 -12.12 -25.79
N LEU A 105 18.54 -11.58 -24.89
CA LEU A 105 17.17 -11.14 -25.20
C LEU A 105 17.14 -9.78 -25.90
N ALA A 106 18.09 -8.88 -25.61
CA ALA A 106 18.14 -7.53 -26.18
C ALA A 106 18.37 -7.51 -27.71
N VAL A 107 19.01 -8.54 -28.28
CA VAL A 107 19.24 -8.64 -29.73
C VAL A 107 18.04 -9.14 -30.52
N LEU A 108 17.00 -9.65 -29.85
CA LEU A 108 15.78 -10.12 -30.50
C LEU A 108 14.87 -8.93 -30.91
N SER A 109 14.11 -9.11 -31.98
CA SER A 109 13.03 -8.20 -32.36
C SER A 109 11.81 -8.36 -31.45
N ALA A 110 10.89 -7.39 -31.49
CA ALA A 110 9.61 -7.50 -30.77
C ALA A 110 8.79 -8.73 -31.20
N GLU A 111 8.77 -9.05 -32.50
CA GLU A 111 8.08 -10.24 -33.02
C GLU A 111 8.70 -11.54 -32.50
N GLU A 112 10.04 -11.62 -32.46
CA GLU A 112 10.75 -12.78 -31.91
C GLU A 112 10.50 -12.98 -30.41
N LEU A 113 10.47 -11.89 -29.64
CA LEU A 113 10.15 -11.95 -28.20
C LEU A 113 8.70 -12.36 -27.97
N ALA A 114 7.77 -11.85 -28.77
CA ALA A 114 6.37 -12.26 -28.75
C ALA A 114 6.22 -13.77 -29.06
N GLU A 115 6.91 -14.26 -30.10
CA GLU A 115 6.90 -15.67 -30.47
C GLU A 115 7.51 -16.54 -29.37
N LEU A 116 8.64 -16.11 -28.80
CA LEU A 116 9.33 -16.80 -27.70
C LEU A 116 8.45 -16.88 -26.44
N PHE A 117 7.73 -15.81 -26.10
CA PHE A 117 6.80 -15.76 -24.95
C PHE A 117 5.58 -16.66 -25.14
N ASN A 118 4.96 -16.62 -26.33
CA ASN A 118 3.74 -17.36 -26.63
C ASN A 118 3.97 -18.85 -26.90
N THR A 119 5.22 -19.28 -27.12
CA THR A 119 5.53 -20.70 -27.31
C THR A 119 5.38 -21.45 -25.99
N PRO A 120 4.47 -22.45 -25.89
CA PRO A 120 4.24 -23.19 -24.65
C PRO A 120 5.53 -23.75 -24.08
N MET A 121 5.82 -23.44 -22.82
CA MET A 121 6.94 -24.00 -22.08
C MET A 121 6.41 -25.15 -21.21
N GLU A 122 7.05 -26.31 -21.30
CA GLU A 122 6.64 -27.47 -20.51
C GLU A 122 6.99 -27.25 -19.04
N GLY A 123 5.99 -27.44 -18.18
CA GLY A 123 6.12 -27.33 -16.73
C GLY A 123 5.65 -25.98 -16.17
N ARG A 124 5.32 -25.98 -14.87
CA ARG A 124 4.99 -24.78 -14.08
C ARG A 124 6.12 -24.46 -13.10
N SER A 125 7.36 -24.76 -13.48
CA SER A 125 8.50 -24.58 -12.61
C SER A 125 8.81 -23.08 -12.42
N GLN A 126 9.50 -22.75 -11.34
CA GLN A 126 9.86 -21.37 -11.03
C GLN A 126 10.73 -20.75 -12.13
N GLU A 127 11.65 -21.54 -12.70
CA GLU A 127 12.55 -21.16 -13.78
C GLU A 127 11.80 -20.77 -15.06
N VAL A 128 10.69 -21.44 -15.36
CA VAL A 128 9.84 -21.10 -16.52
C VAL A 128 9.19 -19.73 -16.31
N ARG A 129 8.67 -19.45 -15.11
CA ARG A 129 8.06 -18.14 -14.80
C ARG A 129 9.09 -17.01 -14.86
N GLU A 130 10.30 -17.24 -14.35
CA GLU A 130 11.37 -16.24 -14.38
C GLU A 130 11.87 -15.97 -15.80
N LEU A 131 11.99 -17.01 -16.64
CA LEU A 131 12.26 -16.82 -18.06
C LEU A 131 11.17 -15.99 -18.75
N GLN A 132 9.90 -16.29 -18.49
CA GLN A 132 8.78 -15.50 -19.03
C GLN A 132 8.85 -14.03 -18.60
N ASN A 133 9.18 -13.76 -17.33
CA ASN A 133 9.37 -12.39 -16.84
C ASN A 133 10.52 -11.68 -17.56
N TRP A 134 11.66 -12.34 -17.75
CA TRP A 134 12.79 -11.74 -18.49
C TRP A 134 12.47 -11.48 -19.96
N ILE A 135 11.72 -12.37 -20.62
CA ILE A 135 11.25 -12.15 -21.99
C ILE A 135 10.32 -10.94 -22.04
N LEU A 136 9.34 -10.84 -21.13
CA LEU A 136 8.43 -9.68 -21.06
C LEU A 136 9.18 -8.37 -20.80
N ASN A 137 10.16 -8.39 -19.91
CA ASN A 137 10.99 -7.23 -19.60
C ASN A 137 11.85 -6.77 -20.80
N ALA A 138 12.36 -7.70 -21.61
CA ALA A 138 13.02 -7.34 -22.87
C ALA A 138 12.02 -6.86 -23.93
N TRP A 139 10.82 -7.45 -23.97
CA TRP A 139 9.80 -7.15 -24.96
C TRP A 139 9.19 -5.76 -24.75
N VAL A 140 8.91 -5.38 -23.50
CA VAL A 140 8.30 -4.08 -23.19
C VAL A 140 9.18 -2.91 -23.64
N LEU A 141 10.50 -3.08 -23.72
CA LEU A 141 11.42 -2.05 -24.23
C LEU A 141 11.36 -1.85 -25.75
N LYS A 142 10.68 -2.74 -26.48
CA LYS A 142 10.59 -2.71 -27.95
C LYS A 142 9.15 -2.54 -28.44
N ASP A 143 8.20 -3.16 -27.76
CA ASP A 143 6.76 -3.02 -28.01
C ASP A 143 5.99 -3.07 -26.68
N PRO A 144 5.91 -1.93 -25.97
CA PRO A 144 5.33 -1.88 -24.65
C PRO A 144 3.86 -2.31 -24.61
N ALA A 145 3.07 -1.90 -25.61
CA ALA A 145 1.64 -2.18 -25.65
C ALA A 145 1.36 -3.68 -25.74
N ALA A 146 2.04 -4.38 -26.65
CA ALA A 146 1.85 -5.82 -26.82
C ALA A 146 2.37 -6.61 -25.61
N ALA A 147 3.53 -6.25 -25.07
CA ALA A 147 4.11 -6.92 -23.91
C ALA A 147 3.22 -6.78 -22.66
N LEU A 148 2.70 -5.58 -22.40
CA LEU A 148 1.79 -5.33 -21.27
C LEU A 148 0.48 -6.11 -21.43
N GLN A 149 -0.08 -6.15 -22.64
CA GLN A 149 -1.29 -6.94 -22.90
C GLN A 149 -1.05 -8.44 -22.68
N ALA A 150 0.11 -8.96 -23.10
CA ALA A 150 0.47 -10.36 -22.95
C ALA A 150 0.74 -10.78 -21.49
N SER A 151 1.23 -9.85 -20.67
CA SER A 151 1.59 -10.12 -19.28
C SER A 151 0.41 -10.39 -18.33
N GLY A 152 -0.81 -9.98 -18.70
CA GLY A 152 -2.02 -10.16 -17.88
C GLY A 152 -1.88 -9.55 -16.48
N GLU A 153 -1.96 -10.37 -15.44
CA GLU A 153 -1.79 -9.92 -14.05
C GLU A 153 -0.38 -9.39 -13.74
N GLY A 154 0.63 -9.76 -14.54
CA GLY A 154 2.02 -9.32 -14.40
C GLY A 154 2.32 -7.90 -14.93
N CYS A 155 1.33 -7.23 -15.54
CA CYS A 155 1.55 -5.96 -16.26
C CYS A 155 2.17 -4.85 -15.42
N VAL A 156 1.85 -4.77 -14.12
CA VAL A 156 2.43 -3.74 -13.23
C VAL A 156 3.94 -3.91 -13.10
N HIS A 157 4.43 -5.14 -12.97
CA HIS A 157 5.87 -5.42 -12.88
C HIS A 157 6.59 -5.07 -14.19
N VAL A 158 6.01 -5.49 -15.32
CA VAL A 158 6.55 -5.23 -16.66
C VAL A 158 6.56 -3.73 -16.96
N PHE A 159 5.51 -3.00 -16.59
CA PHE A 159 5.44 -1.54 -16.73
C PHE A 159 6.52 -0.84 -15.90
N ASN A 160 6.71 -1.24 -14.64
CA ASN A 160 7.75 -0.66 -13.80
C ASN A 160 9.15 -0.91 -14.38
N HIS A 161 9.41 -2.11 -14.91
CA HIS A 161 10.68 -2.40 -15.57
C HIS A 161 10.94 -1.46 -16.75
N TRP A 162 9.92 -1.23 -17.58
CA TRP A 162 10.01 -0.26 -18.66
C TRP A 162 10.26 1.16 -18.14
N GLY A 163 9.47 1.62 -17.17
CA GLY A 163 9.63 2.95 -16.59
C GLY A 163 10.99 3.18 -15.93
N PHE A 164 11.66 2.13 -15.44
CA PHE A 164 13.03 2.26 -14.93
C PHE A 164 14.07 2.46 -16.03
N ALA A 165 13.82 1.91 -17.22
CA ALA A 165 14.70 2.08 -18.38
C ALA A 165 14.44 3.41 -19.10
N ASP A 166 13.17 3.80 -19.25
CA ASP A 166 12.75 5.02 -19.95
C ASP A 166 11.44 5.56 -19.32
N HIS A 167 11.61 6.39 -18.29
CA HIS A 167 10.48 6.95 -17.54
C HIS A 167 9.63 7.91 -18.38
N GLU A 168 10.23 8.67 -19.30
CA GLU A 168 9.50 9.62 -20.16
C GLU A 168 8.58 8.89 -21.12
N ALA A 169 9.08 7.86 -21.80
CA ALA A 169 8.27 7.05 -22.70
C ALA A 169 7.14 6.34 -21.95
N ALA A 170 7.44 5.75 -20.77
CA ALA A 170 6.44 5.05 -19.97
C ALA A 170 5.33 5.98 -19.47
N LEU A 171 5.67 7.19 -18.99
CA LEU A 171 4.69 8.17 -18.53
C LEU A 171 3.85 8.72 -19.68
N THR A 172 4.48 9.05 -20.81
CA THR A 172 3.77 9.51 -22.01
C THR A 172 2.77 8.46 -22.47
N TRP A 173 3.19 7.20 -22.57
CA TRP A 173 2.29 6.10 -22.90
C TRP A 173 1.16 5.94 -21.89
N LEU A 174 1.44 6.02 -20.58
CA LEU A 174 0.41 5.86 -19.56
C LEU A 174 -0.65 6.98 -19.57
N ARG A 175 -0.29 8.17 -20.05
CA ARG A 175 -1.23 9.27 -20.28
C ARG A 175 -2.09 9.01 -21.53
N ASP A 176 -1.44 8.67 -22.64
CA ASP A 176 -2.08 8.66 -23.97
C ASP A 176 -2.74 7.33 -24.32
N ALA A 177 -2.29 6.22 -23.74
CA ALA A 177 -2.77 4.90 -24.10
C ALA A 177 -4.24 4.72 -23.74
N LYS A 178 -5.03 4.24 -24.71
CA LYS A 178 -6.39 3.76 -24.48
C LYS A 178 -6.34 2.31 -23.99
N LEU A 179 -6.11 2.14 -22.69
CA LEU A 179 -6.12 0.83 -22.05
C LEU A 179 -7.50 0.19 -22.19
N THR A 180 -7.53 -1.09 -22.54
CA THR A 180 -8.77 -1.87 -22.69
C THR A 180 -8.66 -3.19 -21.94
N GLY A 181 -9.82 -3.79 -21.61
CA GLY A 181 -9.87 -5.09 -20.99
C GLY A 181 -9.16 -5.12 -19.62
N PRO A 182 -8.35 -6.15 -19.32
CA PRO A 182 -7.70 -6.29 -18.01
C PRO A 182 -6.78 -5.12 -17.63
N LEU A 183 -6.21 -4.40 -18.60
CA LEU A 183 -5.29 -3.29 -18.32
C LEU A 183 -5.99 -2.03 -17.83
N GLU A 184 -7.26 -1.82 -18.18
CA GLU A 184 -8.02 -0.63 -17.79
C GLU A 184 -8.12 -0.51 -16.26
N GLY A 185 -8.46 -1.62 -15.59
CA GLY A 185 -8.49 -1.70 -14.12
C GLY A 185 -7.12 -1.69 -13.45
N LYS A 186 -6.02 -1.68 -14.21
CA LYS A 186 -4.64 -1.67 -13.70
C LYS A 186 -3.93 -0.33 -13.90
N ARG A 187 -4.54 0.64 -14.62
CA ARG A 187 -3.95 1.97 -14.89
C ARG A 187 -3.43 2.64 -13.61
N LEU A 188 -4.31 2.77 -12.62
CA LEU A 188 -3.99 3.39 -11.34
C LEU A 188 -2.83 2.66 -10.64
N ASN A 189 -2.85 1.32 -10.63
CA ASN A 189 -1.78 0.55 -10.00
C ASN A 189 -0.43 0.72 -10.71
N MET A 190 -0.41 0.73 -12.05
CA MET A 190 0.81 1.01 -12.82
C MET A 190 1.34 2.41 -12.50
N ARG A 191 0.48 3.43 -12.57
CA ARG A 191 0.85 4.82 -12.26
C ARG A 191 1.38 4.96 -10.84
N LEU A 192 0.64 4.45 -9.86
CA LEU A 192 0.96 4.56 -8.44
C LEU A 192 2.31 3.91 -8.11
N ASN A 193 2.52 2.66 -8.50
CA ASN A 193 3.77 1.95 -8.21
C ASN A 193 4.97 2.65 -8.86
N PHE A 194 4.79 3.08 -10.11
CA PHE A 194 5.84 3.76 -10.83
C PHE A 194 6.19 5.11 -10.20
N LEU A 195 5.19 5.90 -9.80
CA LEU A 195 5.41 7.22 -9.20
C LEU A 195 5.92 7.17 -7.77
N VAL A 196 5.62 6.13 -7.00
CA VAL A 196 6.26 5.91 -5.69
C VAL A 196 7.76 5.68 -5.88
N TRP A 197 8.14 4.87 -6.87
CA TRP A 197 9.55 4.70 -7.19
C TRP A 197 10.19 5.98 -7.72
N LEU A 198 9.55 6.66 -8.68
CA LEU A 198 10.09 7.88 -9.27
C LEU A 198 10.28 8.96 -8.20
N ALA A 199 9.34 9.10 -7.27
CA ALA A 199 9.45 10.04 -6.16
C ALA A 199 10.65 9.80 -5.23
N ARG A 200 11.16 8.56 -5.15
CA ARG A 200 12.37 8.24 -4.36
C ARG A 200 13.64 8.76 -5.01
N ILE A 201 13.67 8.84 -6.34
CA ILE A 201 14.86 9.21 -7.11
C ILE A 201 14.79 10.66 -7.65
N ASP A 202 13.60 11.13 -7.99
CA ASP A 202 13.31 12.43 -8.59
C ASP A 202 11.87 12.84 -8.26
N PHE A 203 11.70 13.42 -7.07
CA PHE A 203 10.38 13.88 -6.61
C PHE A 203 9.78 14.98 -7.48
N GLU A 204 10.60 15.89 -8.01
CA GLU A 204 10.11 16.98 -8.84
C GLU A 204 9.56 16.46 -10.17
N ARG A 205 10.21 15.46 -10.77
CA ARG A 205 9.65 14.82 -11.97
C ARG A 205 8.35 14.07 -11.67
N ALA A 206 8.28 13.35 -10.55
CA ALA A 206 7.07 12.65 -10.13
C ALA A 206 5.89 13.63 -9.92
N LYS A 207 6.15 14.81 -9.33
CA LYS A 207 5.16 15.89 -9.17
C LYS A 207 4.59 16.38 -10.50
N GLN A 208 5.36 16.39 -11.58
CA GLN A 208 4.88 16.83 -12.90
C GLN A 208 3.76 15.91 -13.45
N GLU A 209 3.58 14.70 -12.91
CA GLU A 209 2.42 13.86 -13.27
C GLU A 209 1.11 14.30 -12.63
N TRP A 210 1.15 15.14 -11.60
CA TRP A 210 -0.01 15.51 -10.80
C TRP A 210 -1.18 16.10 -11.62
N PRO A 211 -0.98 16.99 -12.61
CA PRO A 211 -2.06 17.53 -13.43
C PRO A 211 -2.79 16.48 -14.28
N TYR A 212 -2.15 15.34 -14.55
CA TYR A 212 -2.70 14.26 -15.38
C TYR A 212 -3.49 13.22 -14.59
N MET A 213 -3.57 13.39 -13.27
CA MET A 213 -4.31 12.50 -12.37
C MET A 213 -5.69 13.08 -12.05
N ASP A 214 -6.68 12.21 -11.91
CA ASP A 214 -7.94 12.57 -11.29
C ASP A 214 -7.81 12.70 -9.76
N GLU A 215 -8.87 13.15 -9.09
CA GLU A 215 -8.88 13.36 -7.63
C GLU A 215 -8.58 12.07 -6.84
N ALA A 216 -9.13 10.94 -7.26
CA ALA A 216 -8.93 9.67 -6.58
C ALA A 216 -7.47 9.21 -6.74
N GLU A 217 -6.92 9.29 -7.96
CA GLU A 217 -5.52 8.96 -8.24
C GLU A 217 -4.55 9.85 -7.44
N ARG A 218 -4.82 11.16 -7.35
CA ARG A 218 -4.04 12.11 -6.53
C ARG A 218 -4.06 11.73 -5.06
N LYS A 219 -5.23 11.41 -4.51
CA LYS A 219 -5.38 10.98 -3.11
C LYS A 219 -4.59 9.71 -2.81
N PHE A 220 -4.67 8.71 -3.69
CA PHE A 220 -3.90 7.46 -3.56
C PHE A 220 -2.39 7.71 -3.70
N THR A 221 -1.97 8.54 -4.64
CA THR A 221 -0.55 8.85 -4.91
C THR A 221 0.09 9.60 -3.76
N LEU A 222 -0.55 10.68 -3.29
CA LEU A 222 -0.12 11.41 -2.09
C LEU A 222 -0.04 10.48 -0.89
N GLY A 223 -0.99 9.54 -0.85
CA GLY A 223 -1.02 8.51 0.13
C GLY A 223 0.24 7.66 0.16
N ALA A 224 0.52 6.99 -0.95
CA ALA A 224 1.66 6.09 -1.07
C ALA A 224 3.00 6.82 -0.93
N TRP A 225 3.10 8.06 -1.39
CA TRP A 225 4.28 8.90 -1.15
C TRP A 225 4.51 9.18 0.32
N THR A 226 3.44 9.49 1.07
CA THR A 226 3.57 9.73 2.51
C THR A 226 3.95 8.46 3.27
N ASP A 227 3.31 7.34 2.95
CA ASP A 227 3.63 6.04 3.54
C ASP A 227 5.09 5.60 3.22
N SER A 228 5.66 6.08 2.11
CA SER A 228 7.05 5.79 1.69
C SER A 228 8.05 6.91 2.03
N SER A 229 7.63 7.94 2.77
CA SER A 229 8.42 9.17 2.98
C SER A 229 9.71 8.95 3.77
N GLU A 230 9.79 7.89 4.59
CA GLU A 230 11.03 7.50 5.29
C GLU A 230 12.12 7.03 4.30
N ASP A 231 11.72 6.50 3.14
CA ASP A 231 12.63 6.04 2.08
C ASP A 231 13.04 7.18 1.11
N PHE A 232 12.42 8.36 1.22
CA PHE A 232 12.67 9.48 0.32
C PHE A 232 13.93 10.23 0.77
N LEU A 233 15.09 9.74 0.32
CA LEU A 233 16.41 10.28 0.65
C LEU A 233 16.52 11.77 0.28
N GLY A 234 16.24 12.66 1.24
CA GLY A 234 16.37 14.12 1.08
C GLY A 234 15.17 14.83 0.44
N HIS A 235 14.10 14.12 0.05
CA HIS A 235 12.90 14.72 -0.54
C HIS A 235 11.75 14.89 0.46
N ARG A 236 11.94 14.53 1.73
CA ARG A 236 10.90 14.60 2.75
C ARG A 236 10.34 16.02 2.91
N GLU A 237 11.18 17.04 3.01
CA GLU A 237 10.73 18.44 3.16
C GLU A 237 9.94 18.89 1.92
N ALA A 238 10.45 18.60 0.71
CA ALA A 238 9.75 18.91 -0.54
C ALA A 238 8.38 18.20 -0.64
N LEU A 239 8.28 16.94 -0.17
CA LEU A 239 7.00 16.22 -0.10
C LEU A 239 6.05 16.90 0.89
N LEU A 240 6.53 17.30 2.06
CA LEU A 240 5.71 17.98 3.07
C LEU A 240 5.19 19.33 2.56
N ASP A 241 6.05 20.10 1.90
CA ASP A 241 5.69 21.36 1.24
C ASP A 241 4.63 21.11 0.17
N PHE A 242 4.85 20.11 -0.70
CA PHE A 242 3.90 19.74 -1.73
C PHE A 242 2.55 19.30 -1.15
N ILE A 243 2.53 18.45 -0.12
CA ILE A 243 1.31 18.09 0.62
C ILE A 243 0.61 19.35 1.13
N GLY A 244 1.36 20.26 1.74
CA GLY A 244 0.85 21.53 2.27
C GLY A 244 0.22 22.44 1.20
N GLU A 245 0.83 22.49 0.01
CA GLU A 245 0.31 23.18 -1.18
C GLU A 245 -1.00 22.55 -1.65
N GLN A 246 -1.04 21.23 -1.80
CA GLN A 246 -2.24 20.53 -2.28
C GLN A 246 -3.43 20.68 -1.31
N MET A 247 -3.16 20.72 0.00
CA MET A 247 -4.19 21.00 1.01
C MET A 247 -4.73 22.44 0.95
N ASN A 248 -4.01 23.39 0.37
CA ASN A 248 -4.52 24.77 0.20
C ASN A 248 -5.52 24.87 -0.97
N VAL A 249 -5.46 23.96 -1.94
CA VAL A 249 -6.26 24.01 -3.17
C VAL A 249 -7.69 23.47 -2.95
N SER A 250 -7.93 22.65 -1.91
CA SER A 250 -9.26 22.14 -1.57
C SER A 250 -10.14 23.23 -0.93
N ASP A 251 -10.68 24.13 -1.76
CA ASP A 251 -11.73 25.13 -1.48
C ASP A 251 -11.61 25.99 -0.20
N GLY A 252 -10.42 26.02 0.42
CA GLY A 252 -10.13 26.78 1.64
C GLY A 252 -10.95 26.42 2.89
N LYS A 253 -11.88 25.44 2.80
CA LYS A 253 -12.84 25.14 3.87
C LYS A 253 -12.81 23.70 4.37
N SER A 254 -12.19 22.76 3.66
CA SER A 254 -12.04 21.40 4.15
C SER A 254 -10.60 20.93 3.98
N ILE A 255 -9.94 20.69 5.11
CA ILE A 255 -8.75 19.85 5.12
C ILE A 255 -9.20 18.42 4.84
N ASP A 256 -8.62 17.77 3.81
CA ASP A 256 -8.74 16.32 3.69
C ASP A 256 -8.08 15.67 4.92
N ARG A 257 -8.91 15.11 5.79
CA ARG A 257 -8.50 14.43 7.03
C ARG A 257 -7.49 13.32 6.77
N GLU A 258 -7.59 12.63 5.65
CA GLU A 258 -6.64 11.57 5.29
C GLU A 258 -5.26 12.15 4.98
N VAL A 259 -5.21 13.30 4.30
CA VAL A 259 -3.96 14.02 4.03
C VAL A 259 -3.36 14.56 5.32
N LEU A 260 -4.17 15.09 6.22
CA LEU A 260 -3.72 15.56 7.53
C LEU A 260 -3.17 14.42 8.40
N ALA A 261 -3.85 13.27 8.42
CA ALA A 261 -3.38 12.08 9.12
C ALA A 261 -2.02 11.61 8.59
N ARG A 262 -1.85 11.65 7.26
CA ARG A 262 -0.60 11.31 6.60
C ARG A 262 0.52 12.31 6.93
N LEU A 263 0.24 13.62 6.87
CA LEU A 263 1.17 14.65 7.30
C LEU A 263 1.62 14.41 8.75
N ALA A 264 0.67 14.14 9.66
CA ALA A 264 0.97 13.87 11.07
C ALA A 264 1.78 12.58 11.31
N ALA A 265 1.63 11.58 10.42
CA ALA A 265 2.45 10.37 10.45
C ALA A 265 3.93 10.66 10.16
N VAL A 266 4.23 11.80 9.53
CA VAL A 266 5.59 12.23 9.22
C VAL A 266 6.02 13.33 10.18
N ASP A 267 5.32 14.46 10.19
CA ASP A 267 5.56 15.65 10.99
C ASP A 267 4.26 16.11 11.68
N VAL A 268 4.11 15.71 12.95
CA VAL A 268 2.95 16.05 13.78
C VAL A 268 2.82 17.56 14.01
N GLU A 269 3.94 18.28 14.12
CA GLU A 269 3.93 19.72 14.39
C GLU A 269 3.54 20.51 13.14
N ALA A 270 3.99 20.10 11.95
CA ALA A 270 3.51 20.66 10.70
C ALA A 270 1.99 20.45 10.53
N ALA A 271 1.50 19.26 10.86
CA ALA A 271 0.06 18.97 10.83
C ALA A 271 -0.73 19.87 11.80
N ARG A 272 -0.24 20.07 13.03
CA ARG A 272 -0.86 20.97 14.02
C ARG A 272 -0.88 22.41 13.56
N ARG A 273 0.27 22.96 13.12
CA ARG A 273 0.36 24.33 12.58
C ARG A 273 -0.63 24.57 11.45
N LYS A 274 -0.86 23.56 10.61
CA LYS A 274 -1.84 23.64 9.51
C LYS A 274 -3.27 23.79 10.02
N VAL A 275 -3.66 23.03 11.05
CA VAL A 275 -4.98 23.14 11.69
C VAL A 275 -5.16 24.48 12.41
N GLU A 276 -4.11 24.99 13.07
CA GLU A 276 -4.14 26.27 13.79
C GLU A 276 -4.41 27.48 12.88
N GLY A 277 -3.98 27.41 11.62
CA GLY A 277 -4.20 28.47 10.64
C GLY A 277 -5.62 28.53 10.06
N ILE A 278 -6.52 27.61 10.43
CA ILE A 278 -7.86 27.49 9.85
C ILE A 278 -8.91 27.72 10.92
N GLU A 279 -9.84 28.64 10.65
CA GLU A 279 -11.00 28.87 11.50
C GLU A 279 -11.93 27.65 11.41
N ASN A 280 -11.96 26.87 12.49
CA ASN A 280 -12.77 25.66 12.61
C ASN A 280 -13.71 25.80 13.82
N SER A 281 -14.92 25.25 13.72
CA SER A 281 -15.74 25.03 14.91
C SER A 281 -15.04 24.06 15.88
N PRO A 282 -15.38 24.07 17.19
CA PRO A 282 -14.80 23.12 18.14
C PRO A 282 -14.97 21.65 17.74
N ALA A 283 -16.08 21.29 17.10
CA ALA A 283 -16.33 19.93 16.63
C ALA A 283 -15.45 19.56 15.43
N GLU A 284 -15.29 20.46 14.45
CA GLU A 284 -14.39 20.25 13.31
C GLU A 284 -12.94 20.16 13.76
N ARG A 285 -12.54 21.00 14.73
CA ARG A 285 -11.19 20.95 15.30
C ARG A 285 -10.91 19.60 15.97
N ALA A 286 -11.85 19.07 16.75
CA ALA A 286 -11.71 17.76 17.37
C ALA A 286 -11.57 16.63 16.31
N GLU A 287 -12.33 16.70 15.22
CA GLU A 287 -12.20 15.74 14.09
C GLU A 287 -10.84 15.84 13.38
N LEU A 288 -10.28 17.05 13.23
CA LEU A 288 -8.94 17.24 12.67
C LEU A 288 -7.86 16.73 13.63
N GLU A 289 -8.02 16.92 14.93
CA GLU A 289 -7.13 16.37 15.96
C GLU A 289 -7.17 14.83 15.97
N VAL A 290 -8.34 14.22 15.77
CA VAL A 290 -8.46 12.76 15.57
C VAL A 290 -7.70 12.32 14.32
N ALA A 291 -7.77 13.08 13.22
CA ALA A 291 -7.02 12.77 12.01
C ALA A 291 -5.50 12.83 12.26
N ILE A 292 -5.00 13.88 12.92
CA ILE A 292 -3.60 13.99 13.34
C ILE A 292 -3.22 12.77 14.19
N LEU A 293 -4.03 12.46 15.19
CA LEU A 293 -3.79 11.34 16.10
C LEU A 293 -3.70 10.00 15.35
N LYS A 294 -4.58 9.75 14.37
CA LYS A 294 -4.56 8.57 13.51
C LYS A 294 -3.21 8.38 12.79
N GLY A 295 -2.55 9.48 12.42
CA GLY A 295 -1.20 9.47 11.86
C GLY A 295 -0.11 9.09 12.87
N VAL A 296 -0.19 9.67 14.07
CA VAL A 296 0.86 9.53 15.10
C VAL A 296 0.82 8.17 15.80
N VAL A 297 -0.37 7.60 16.03
CA VAL A 297 -0.50 6.36 16.82
C VAL A 297 0.27 5.17 16.24
N ARG A 298 0.57 5.15 14.93
CA ARG A 298 1.39 4.08 14.33
C ARG A 298 2.82 4.04 14.90
N ARG A 299 3.38 5.19 15.27
CA ARG A 299 4.77 5.32 15.74
C ARG A 299 4.87 5.23 17.27
N ASP A 300 4.02 5.99 17.96
CA ASP A 300 4.02 6.09 19.42
C ASP A 300 2.57 6.16 19.91
N THR A 301 1.92 5.00 20.08
CA THR A 301 0.51 4.94 20.48
C THR A 301 0.33 5.50 21.89
N LYS A 302 1.16 5.08 22.83
CA LYS A 302 0.99 5.42 24.25
C LYS A 302 1.09 6.92 24.48
N THR A 303 2.15 7.57 23.98
CA THR A 303 2.34 9.02 24.16
C THR A 303 1.28 9.81 23.41
N ALA A 304 0.93 9.40 22.18
CA ALA A 304 -0.04 10.12 21.38
C ALA A 304 -1.45 10.11 22.00
N LEU A 305 -1.90 8.95 22.49
CA LEU A 305 -3.20 8.83 23.15
C LEU A 305 -3.23 9.55 24.51
N ALA A 306 -2.15 9.50 25.29
CA ALA A 306 -2.03 10.24 26.55
C ALA A 306 -2.09 11.76 26.31
N ASN A 307 -1.29 12.28 25.38
CA ASN A 307 -1.30 13.70 25.03
C ASN A 307 -2.66 14.14 24.52
N TRP A 308 -3.35 13.32 23.71
CA TRP A 308 -4.70 13.67 23.27
C TRP A 308 -5.67 13.77 24.46
N LEU A 309 -5.63 12.81 25.38
CA LEU A 309 -6.50 12.80 26.55
C LEU A 309 -6.32 14.05 27.44
N GLU A 310 -5.09 14.56 27.58
CA GLU A 310 -4.81 15.80 28.32
C GLU A 310 -5.52 17.02 27.73
N HIS A 311 -5.73 17.06 26.42
CA HIS A 311 -6.42 18.15 25.72
C HIS A 311 -7.94 17.95 25.64
N HIS A 312 -8.42 16.71 25.84
CA HIS A 312 -9.83 16.35 25.77
C HIS A 312 -10.32 15.64 27.04
N PRO A 313 -10.31 16.29 28.21
CA PRO A 313 -10.63 15.63 29.49
C PRO A 313 -12.12 15.25 29.64
N LYS A 314 -13.00 15.64 28.71
CA LYS A 314 -14.44 15.41 28.76
C LYS A 314 -14.87 14.45 27.66
N ASP A 315 -15.70 13.46 28.00
CA ASP A 315 -16.19 12.43 27.09
C ASP A 315 -17.05 12.96 25.94
N GLN A 316 -17.81 14.05 26.17
CA GLN A 316 -18.62 14.71 25.13
C GLN A 316 -17.78 15.34 24.00
N ALA A 317 -16.48 15.52 24.20
CA ALA A 317 -15.59 16.09 23.19
C ALA A 317 -14.96 15.02 22.28
N VAL A 318 -15.21 13.73 22.51
CA VAL A 318 -14.62 12.64 21.72
C VAL A 318 -15.43 12.41 20.44
N PRO A 319 -14.86 12.68 19.25
CA PRO A 319 -15.57 12.44 18.00
C PRO A 319 -15.75 10.93 17.73
N GLU A 320 -16.78 10.55 16.98
CA GLU A 320 -17.05 9.14 16.70
C GLU A 320 -15.90 8.48 15.90
N SER A 321 -15.22 9.27 15.06
CA SER A 321 -14.03 8.87 14.31
C SER A 321 -12.86 8.44 15.18
N PHE A 322 -12.84 8.78 16.48
CA PHE A 322 -11.81 8.31 17.43
C PHE A 322 -11.78 6.78 17.53
N THR A 323 -12.90 6.09 17.27
CA THR A 323 -12.93 4.62 17.21
C THR A 323 -11.95 4.07 16.17
N GLU A 324 -11.73 4.79 15.06
CA GLU A 324 -10.75 4.40 14.05
C GLU A 324 -9.32 4.51 14.58
N VAL A 325 -9.01 5.52 15.38
CA VAL A 325 -7.70 5.68 16.03
C VAL A 325 -7.40 4.48 16.93
N LEU A 326 -8.35 4.09 17.78
CA LEU A 326 -8.20 2.89 18.59
C LEU A 326 -8.04 1.64 17.73
N GLY A 327 -8.82 1.52 16.66
CA GLY A 327 -8.70 0.43 15.69
C GLY A 327 -7.29 0.34 15.09
N HIS A 328 -6.69 1.48 14.74
CA HIS A 328 -5.31 1.61 14.28
C HIS A 328 -4.30 1.24 15.38
N GLY A 329 -4.47 1.75 16.59
CA GLY A 329 -3.64 1.36 17.74
C GLY A 329 -3.63 -0.14 17.93
N PHE A 330 -4.80 -0.79 17.96
CA PHE A 330 -4.88 -2.25 18.08
C PHE A 330 -4.36 -3.03 16.85
N LEU A 331 -4.29 -2.41 15.68
CA LEU A 331 -3.74 -3.04 14.47
C LEU A 331 -2.20 -3.05 14.51
N TYR A 332 -1.59 -1.95 14.92
CA TYR A 332 -0.13 -1.78 14.84
C TYR A 332 0.59 -1.98 16.18
N LYS A 333 -0.08 -1.68 17.30
CA LYS A 333 0.48 -1.53 18.65
C LYS A 333 -0.52 -2.01 19.71
N GLU A 334 -1.01 -3.24 19.55
CA GLU A 334 -2.06 -3.81 20.41
C GLU A 334 -1.71 -3.75 21.90
N GLU A 335 -0.49 -4.13 22.29
CA GLU A 335 -0.08 -4.13 23.70
C GLU A 335 -0.07 -2.71 24.28
N GLU A 336 0.53 -1.74 23.58
CA GLU A 336 0.56 -0.34 24.02
C GLU A 336 -0.84 0.25 24.14
N THR A 337 -1.73 -0.05 23.18
CA THR A 337 -3.14 0.39 23.20
C THR A 337 -3.90 -0.19 24.38
N THR A 338 -3.68 -1.48 24.67
CA THR A 338 -4.29 -2.18 25.81
C THR A 338 -3.81 -1.59 27.12
N GLN A 339 -2.49 -1.39 27.27
CA GLN A 339 -1.90 -0.77 28.47
C GLN A 339 -2.43 0.65 28.68
N TRP A 340 -2.62 1.43 27.61
CA TRP A 340 -3.21 2.77 27.72
C TRP A 340 -4.66 2.70 28.21
N LEU A 341 -5.51 1.82 27.65
CA LEU A 341 -6.89 1.63 28.11
C LEU A 341 -6.97 1.17 29.58
N ASP A 342 -6.05 0.30 30.00
CA ASP A 342 -5.93 -0.18 31.38
C ASP A 342 -5.48 0.92 32.35
N SER A 343 -4.75 1.92 31.86
CA SER A 343 -4.24 3.03 32.68
C SER A 343 -5.24 4.16 32.92
N LEU A 344 -6.39 4.15 32.24
CA LEU A 344 -7.38 5.22 32.33
C LEU A 344 -7.98 5.27 33.75
N PRO A 345 -7.99 6.43 34.42
CA PRO A 345 -8.58 6.56 35.75
C PRO A 345 -10.11 6.36 35.67
N PRO A 346 -10.76 5.89 36.76
CA PRO A 346 -12.22 5.77 36.80
C PRO A 346 -12.92 7.09 36.45
N GLY A 347 -13.92 7.04 35.57
CA GLY A 347 -14.69 8.20 35.14
C GLY A 347 -15.36 8.01 33.78
N SER A 348 -16.13 9.01 33.32
CA SER A 348 -16.91 8.91 32.07
C SER A 348 -16.05 8.67 30.82
N MET A 349 -14.83 9.20 30.80
CA MET A 349 -13.88 8.96 29.71
C MET A 349 -13.42 7.50 29.67
N ARG A 350 -13.08 6.90 30.82
CA ARG A 350 -12.73 5.48 30.87
C ARG A 350 -13.89 4.62 30.40
N ASP A 351 -15.10 4.91 30.88
CA ASP A 351 -16.31 4.20 30.47
C ASP A 351 -16.53 4.23 28.95
N LEU A 352 -16.39 5.42 28.33
CA LEU A 352 -16.46 5.58 26.88
C LEU A 352 -15.37 4.78 26.14
N MET A 353 -14.13 4.83 26.63
CA MET A 353 -12.99 4.15 26.00
C MET A 353 -13.05 2.63 26.18
N HIS A 354 -13.55 2.15 27.31
CA HIS A 354 -13.82 0.74 27.56
C HIS A 354 -14.99 0.23 26.71
N GLU A 355 -16.06 1.01 26.54
CA GLU A 355 -17.16 0.71 25.61
C GLU A 355 -16.62 0.53 24.17
N LYS A 356 -15.86 1.50 23.65
CA LYS A 356 -15.28 1.43 22.29
C LYS A 356 -14.20 0.33 22.18
N GLY A 357 -13.34 0.20 23.19
CA GLY A 357 -12.24 -0.75 23.24
C GLY A 357 -12.72 -2.21 23.34
N SER A 358 -13.77 -2.48 24.12
CA SER A 358 -14.33 -3.83 24.28
C SER A 358 -14.74 -4.44 22.94
N ARG A 359 -15.39 -3.66 22.07
CA ARG A 359 -15.75 -4.09 20.70
C ARG A 359 -14.52 -4.47 19.87
N LEU A 360 -13.47 -3.65 19.91
CA LEU A 360 -12.23 -3.86 19.15
C LEU A 360 -11.39 -5.05 19.65
N VAL A 361 -11.42 -5.30 20.96
CA VAL A 361 -10.78 -6.44 21.60
C VAL A 361 -11.55 -7.73 21.30
N ALA A 362 -12.89 -7.69 21.38
CA ALA A 362 -13.75 -8.82 21.05
C ALA A 362 -13.64 -9.24 19.58
N SER A 363 -13.55 -8.28 18.64
CA SER A 363 -13.37 -8.60 17.21
C SER A 363 -12.05 -9.31 16.89
N ARG A 364 -11.12 -9.38 17.86
CA ARG A 364 -9.85 -10.12 17.78
C ARG A 364 -9.88 -11.43 18.59
N GLY A 365 -11.05 -11.87 19.03
CA GLY A 365 -11.24 -13.11 19.78
C GLY A 365 -10.86 -13.03 21.26
N LYS A 366 -10.55 -11.84 21.79
CA LYS A 366 -10.14 -11.64 23.20
C LYS A 366 -11.34 -11.34 24.10
N PHE A 367 -12.35 -12.21 24.07
CA PHE A 367 -13.64 -11.96 24.72
C PHE A 367 -13.54 -11.74 26.23
N ASP A 368 -12.68 -12.47 26.95
CA ASP A 368 -12.49 -12.29 28.39
C ASP A 368 -11.97 -10.88 28.76
N LYS A 369 -11.06 -10.33 27.95
CA LYS A 369 -10.55 -8.96 28.15
C LYS A 369 -11.60 -7.91 27.80
N ALA A 370 -12.39 -8.15 26.74
CA ALA A 370 -13.52 -7.29 26.42
C ALA A 370 -14.59 -7.28 27.52
N ALA A 371 -14.88 -8.45 28.11
CA ALA A 371 -15.75 -8.57 29.28
C ALA A 371 -15.22 -7.80 30.48
N ALA A 372 -13.92 -7.89 30.78
CA ALA A 372 -13.30 -7.13 31.88
C ALA A 372 -13.48 -5.62 31.68
N TYR A 373 -13.30 -5.09 30.46
CA TYR A 373 -13.59 -3.69 30.17
C TYR A 373 -15.05 -3.31 30.41
N ILE A 374 -16.00 -4.17 30.03
CA ILE A 374 -17.43 -3.91 30.26
C ILE A 374 -17.77 -3.92 31.75
N ASP A 375 -17.14 -4.81 32.52
CA ASP A 375 -17.33 -4.89 33.96
C ASP A 375 -16.88 -3.60 34.67
N ASP A 376 -15.84 -2.94 34.16
CA ASP A 376 -15.27 -1.69 34.67
C ASP A 376 -16.06 -0.42 34.27
N ILE A 377 -17.05 -0.51 33.36
CA ILE A 377 -17.92 0.61 32.98
C ILE A 377 -18.90 0.93 34.13
N ALA A 378 -18.87 2.16 34.63
CA ALA A 378 -19.75 2.61 35.70
C ALA A 378 -21.12 3.11 35.20
N ASP A 379 -21.17 3.76 34.03
CA ASP A 379 -22.42 4.21 33.40
C ASP A 379 -23.29 3.01 32.95
N PRO A 380 -24.50 2.82 33.53
CA PRO A 380 -25.32 1.64 33.24
C PRO A 380 -25.73 1.53 31.77
N ARG A 381 -25.99 2.67 31.10
CA ARG A 381 -26.44 2.68 29.71
C ARG A 381 -25.32 2.27 28.76
N ARG A 382 -24.09 2.78 28.98
CA ARG A 382 -22.91 2.35 28.23
C ARG A 382 -22.59 0.88 28.48
N LYS A 383 -22.70 0.43 29.72
CA LYS A 383 -22.48 -0.97 30.10
C LYS A 383 -23.47 -1.89 29.39
N GLU A 384 -24.75 -1.53 29.36
CA GLU A 384 -25.81 -2.26 28.65
C GLU A 384 -25.51 -2.34 27.13
N ASN A 385 -25.16 -1.21 26.51
CA ASN A 385 -24.80 -1.16 25.09
C ASN A 385 -23.60 -2.07 24.78
N ALA A 386 -22.52 -1.96 25.55
CA ALA A 386 -21.32 -2.75 25.36
C ALA A 386 -21.60 -4.25 25.58
N THR A 387 -22.42 -4.58 26.58
CA THR A 387 -22.87 -5.95 26.89
C THR A 387 -23.64 -6.56 25.71
N ALA A 388 -24.57 -5.81 25.11
CA ALA A 388 -25.35 -6.26 23.96
C ALA A 388 -24.46 -6.57 22.74
N VAL A 389 -23.46 -5.70 22.48
CA VAL A 389 -22.49 -5.90 21.40
C VAL A 389 -21.61 -7.13 21.67
N LEU A 390 -21.02 -7.24 22.87
CA LEU A 390 -20.17 -8.38 23.22
C LEU A 390 -20.94 -9.70 23.18
N LYS A 391 -22.17 -9.73 23.71
CA LYS A 391 -23.05 -10.90 23.64
C LYS A 391 -23.20 -11.40 22.21
N THR A 392 -23.46 -10.49 21.26
CA THR A 392 -23.65 -10.86 19.85
C THR A 392 -22.37 -11.49 19.28
N LEU A 393 -21.23 -10.83 19.47
CA LEU A 393 -19.93 -11.30 18.95
C LEU A 393 -19.47 -12.61 19.61
N TRP A 394 -19.65 -12.73 20.92
CA TRP A 394 -19.20 -13.89 21.68
C TRP A 394 -20.10 -15.10 21.45
N MET A 395 -21.41 -14.92 21.36
CA MET A 395 -22.33 -16.04 21.02
C MET A 395 -22.05 -16.63 19.64
N GLU A 396 -21.57 -15.82 18.68
CA GLU A 396 -21.18 -16.32 17.36
C GLU A 396 -19.89 -17.17 17.43
N ALA A 397 -18.93 -16.78 18.26
CA ALA A 397 -17.64 -17.45 18.37
C ALA A 397 -17.62 -18.64 19.36
N ASP A 398 -18.24 -18.49 20.53
CA ASP A 398 -18.32 -19.47 21.62
C ASP A 398 -19.59 -19.26 22.46
N PRO A 399 -20.73 -19.88 22.05
CA PRO A 399 -22.00 -19.75 22.75
C PRO A 399 -21.97 -20.20 24.22
N ALA A 400 -21.15 -21.20 24.54
CA ALA A 400 -21.10 -21.78 25.88
C ALA A 400 -20.48 -20.80 26.87
N LYS A 401 -19.30 -20.25 26.55
CA LYS A 401 -18.65 -19.23 27.39
C LYS A 401 -19.44 -17.93 27.44
N ALA A 402 -20.03 -17.50 26.32
CA ALA A 402 -20.90 -16.33 26.31
C ALA A 402 -22.09 -16.49 27.27
N THR A 403 -22.72 -17.67 27.29
CA THR A 403 -23.83 -17.98 28.22
C THR A 403 -23.36 -18.01 29.67
N GLU A 404 -22.20 -18.61 29.95
CA GLU A 404 -21.59 -18.61 31.29
C GLU A 404 -21.35 -17.19 31.80
N TRP A 405 -20.73 -16.34 30.97
CA TRP A 405 -20.50 -14.93 31.27
C TRP A 405 -21.80 -14.16 31.51
N LEU A 406 -22.82 -14.36 30.66
CA LEU A 406 -24.14 -13.74 30.82
C LEU A 406 -24.85 -14.19 32.10
N ASN A 407 -24.73 -15.46 32.51
CA ASN A 407 -25.35 -15.94 33.75
C ASN A 407 -24.67 -15.31 34.98
N LYS A 408 -23.36 -15.14 34.92
CA LYS A 408 -22.58 -14.48 35.98
C LYS A 408 -22.94 -13.00 36.13
N ASN A 409 -23.13 -12.29 35.02
CA ASN A 409 -23.33 -10.84 35.02
C ASN A 409 -24.81 -10.39 34.96
N GLY A 410 -25.70 -11.17 34.35
CA GLY A 410 -27.12 -10.85 34.19
C GLY A 410 -28.00 -11.14 35.41
N SER A 411 -27.49 -11.86 36.41
CA SER A 411 -28.22 -12.14 37.66
C SER A 411 -28.37 -10.90 38.57
N ALA A 412 -27.74 -9.78 38.23
CA ALA A 412 -27.72 -8.56 39.05
C ALA A 412 -28.89 -7.59 38.80
N GLU A 413 -29.61 -7.68 37.66
CA GLU A 413 -30.64 -6.70 37.29
C GLU A 413 -32.07 -7.06 37.75
N GLY A 414 -32.23 -8.17 38.47
CA GLY A 414 -33.54 -8.72 38.87
C GLY A 414 -33.85 -8.73 40.38
N LYS A 415 -33.10 -8.00 41.20
CA LYS A 415 -33.34 -7.84 42.65
C LYS A 415 -33.22 -6.39 43.04
#